data_AF-A0A974CCF1-F1
#
_entry.id   AF-A0A974CCF1-F1
#
_cell.length_a   1.000
_cell.length_b   1.000
_cell.length_c   1.000
_cell.angle_alpha   90.00
_cell.angle_beta   90.00
_cell.angle_gamma   90.00
#
_symmetry.space_group_name_H-M   'P 1'
#
loop_
_entity.id
_entity.type
_entity.pdbx_description
1 polymer ?
#
loop_
_entity_poly.entity_id
_entity_poly.type
_entity_poly.pdbx_seq_one_letter_code
_entity_poly.pdbx_strand_id
1 'polypeptide(L)'
;MWLCYINNIILIWSGTREKFYDFSNTLEDFKGEAKKLYFRFKQRAYKKALEVDRSTLLIPRSQKTKIIKKTNENSKVIRVIGDFCAEHEEIKQILNKHWHILEQDYEFKKLIGARPTVTFRQSKNLNDQLTHSHYSNAVKSTWLSNKIKGCYKCGTCKACPWIKKTVTVERISRIM
;
A
#
# COMPACT_ATOMS: atom_id res chain seq x y z
N MET A 1 -25.10 6.57 52.85
CA MET A 1 -24.12 7.53 53.39
C MET A 1 -23.09 8.05 52.37
N TRP A 2 -22.71 7.29 51.32
CA TRP A 2 -21.66 7.72 50.37
C TRP A 2 -22.05 8.83 49.37
N LEU A 3 -23.32 8.94 48.98
CA LEU A 3 -23.78 9.92 47.98
C LEU A 3 -23.66 11.38 48.46
N CYS A 4 -23.81 11.63 49.77
CA CYS A 4 -23.66 12.98 50.33
C CYS A 4 -22.21 13.48 50.26
N TYR A 5 -21.24 12.57 50.33
CA TYR A 5 -19.81 12.90 50.32
C TYR A 5 -19.34 13.35 48.93
N ILE A 6 -19.83 12.69 47.88
CA ILE A 6 -19.51 13.03 46.49
C ILE A 6 -20.07 14.41 46.12
N ASN A 7 -21.31 14.72 46.53
CA ASN A 7 -21.91 16.02 46.26
C ASN A 7 -21.14 17.17 46.94
N ASN A 8 -20.69 16.98 48.19
CA ASN A 8 -19.88 17.97 48.89
C ASN A 8 -18.50 18.19 48.23
N ILE A 9 -17.84 17.13 47.76
CA ILE A 9 -16.55 17.24 47.07
C ILE A 9 -16.70 18.02 45.75
N ILE A 10 -17.74 17.72 44.96
CA ILE A 10 -17.99 18.40 43.69
C ILE A 10 -18.38 19.86 43.92
N LEU A 11 -19.17 20.15 44.97
CA LEU A 11 -19.55 21.52 45.36
C LEU A 11 -18.33 22.37 45.78
N ILE A 12 -17.38 21.76 46.49
CA ILE A 12 -16.11 22.40 46.85
C ILE A 12 -15.26 22.68 45.61
N TRP A 13 -15.26 21.76 44.63
CA TRP A 13 -14.50 21.89 43.39
C TRP A 13 -15.11 22.90 42.40
N SER A 14 -16.44 23.04 42.36
CA SER A 14 -17.13 23.97 41.44
C SER A 14 -17.15 25.41 41.94
N GLY A 15 -16.83 25.66 43.21
CA GLY A 15 -16.66 26.99 43.81
C GLY A 15 -17.96 27.78 44.06
N THR A 16 -19.03 27.55 43.28
CA THR A 16 -20.36 28.12 43.50
C THR A 16 -21.48 27.10 43.26
N ARG A 17 -22.64 27.29 43.91
CA ARG A 17 -23.83 26.43 43.75
C ARG A 17 -24.37 26.45 42.32
N GLU A 18 -24.34 27.59 41.65
CA GLU A 18 -24.81 27.73 40.25
C GLU A 18 -24.02 26.83 39.30
N LYS A 19 -22.68 26.85 39.40
CA LYS A 19 -21.80 26.00 38.58
C LYS A 19 -22.00 24.49 38.82
N PHE A 20 -22.41 24.11 40.04
CA PHE A 20 -22.75 22.72 40.35
C PHE A 20 -24.04 22.28 39.63
N TYR A 21 -25.08 23.12 39.61
CA TYR A 21 -26.31 22.82 38.90
C TYR A 21 -26.10 22.79 37.38
N ASP A 22 -25.31 23.71 36.83
CA ASP A 22 -24.94 23.69 35.40
C ASP A 22 -24.18 22.41 35.02
N PHE A 23 -23.22 21.99 35.85
CA PHE A 23 -22.51 20.73 35.65
C PHE A 23 -23.42 19.51 35.76
N SER A 24 -24.33 19.50 36.74
CA SER A 24 -25.29 18.41 36.93
C SER A 24 -26.23 18.27 35.73
N ASN A 25 -26.73 19.40 35.20
CA ASN A 25 -27.58 19.42 34.01
C ASN A 25 -26.79 18.93 32.78
N THR A 26 -25.55 19.39 32.60
CA THR A 26 -24.66 18.93 31.52
C THR A 26 -24.39 17.43 31.59
N LEU A 27 -24.27 16.88 32.81
CA LEU A 27 -24.07 15.44 33.02
C LEU A 27 -25.34 14.63 32.70
N GLU A 28 -26.52 15.16 32.99
CA GLU A 28 -27.79 14.54 32.58
C GLU A 28 -27.95 14.53 31.06
N ASP A 29 -27.61 15.64 30.40
CA ASP A 29 -27.61 15.75 28.93
C ASP A 29 -26.62 14.75 28.30
N PHE A 30 -25.42 14.63 28.85
CA PHE A 30 -24.43 13.64 28.42
C PHE A 30 -24.96 12.21 28.58
N LYS A 31 -25.58 11.88 29.72
CA LYS A 31 -26.20 10.56 29.94
C LYS A 31 -27.33 10.31 28.95
N GLY A 32 -28.12 11.32 28.62
CA GLY A 32 -29.17 11.28 27.60
C GLY A 32 -28.61 10.95 26.21
N GLU A 33 -27.59 11.68 25.77
CA GLU A 33 -26.94 11.46 24.47
C GLU A 33 -26.22 10.11 24.39
N ALA A 34 -25.53 9.70 25.46
CA ALA A 34 -24.89 8.39 25.53
C ALA A 34 -25.89 7.23 25.35
N LYS A 35 -27.09 7.34 25.95
CA LYS A 35 -28.18 6.36 25.77
C LYS A 35 -28.68 6.33 24.33
N LYS A 36 -28.88 7.49 23.70
CA LYS A 36 -29.28 7.56 22.28
C LYS A 36 -28.24 6.93 21.37
N LEU A 37 -26.97 7.20 21.62
CA LEU A 37 -25.84 6.64 20.88
C LEU A 37 -25.80 5.12 21.00
N TYR A 38 -25.92 4.59 22.22
CA TYR A 38 -25.97 3.15 22.49
C TYR A 38 -27.13 2.47 21.75
N PHE A 39 -28.30 3.09 21.75
CA PHE A 39 -29.47 2.57 21.03
C PHE A 39 -29.24 2.50 19.52
N ARG A 40 -28.65 3.55 18.92
CA ARG A 40 -28.29 3.58 17.50
C ARG A 40 -27.25 2.51 17.15
N PHE A 41 -26.25 2.31 17.99
CA PHE A 41 -25.26 1.24 17.81
C PHE A 41 -25.90 -0.14 17.86
N LYS A 42 -26.79 -0.38 18.83
CA LYS A 42 -27.52 -1.64 18.97
C LYS A 42 -28.38 -1.93 17.74
N GLN A 43 -29.16 -0.96 17.27
CA GLN A 43 -29.96 -1.12 16.05
C GLN A 43 -29.09 -1.40 14.81
N ARG A 44 -27.98 -0.68 14.65
CA ARG A 44 -27.07 -0.88 13.51
C ARG A 44 -26.42 -2.26 13.54
N ALA A 45 -26.00 -2.72 14.71
CA ALA A 45 -25.43 -4.05 14.89
C ALA A 45 -26.46 -5.14 14.57
N TYR A 46 -27.71 -4.98 15.02
CA TYR A 46 -28.78 -5.93 14.75
C TYR A 46 -29.14 -5.98 13.26
N LYS A 47 -29.25 -4.83 12.59
CA LYS A 47 -29.48 -4.75 11.15
C LYS A 47 -28.36 -5.43 10.36
N LYS A 48 -27.09 -5.16 10.71
CA LYS A 48 -25.94 -5.86 10.11
C LYS A 48 -25.97 -7.36 10.34
N ALA A 49 -26.42 -7.83 11.50
CA ALA A 49 -26.52 -9.25 11.79
C ALA A 49 -27.62 -9.95 10.99
N LEU A 50 -28.72 -9.26 10.68
CA LEU A 50 -29.80 -9.77 9.83
C LEU A 50 -29.43 -9.80 8.34
N GLU A 51 -28.67 -8.82 7.88
CA GLU A 51 -28.28 -8.69 6.46
C GLU A 51 -27.13 -9.63 6.07
N VAL A 52 -26.34 -10.12 7.04
CA VAL A 52 -25.14 -10.91 6.77
C VAL A 52 -25.40 -12.39 7.08
N ASP A 53 -25.37 -13.23 6.05
CA ASP A 53 -25.52 -14.68 6.21
C ASP A 53 -24.33 -15.26 7.00
N ARG A 54 -24.62 -16.20 7.91
CA ARG A 54 -23.66 -16.82 8.85
C ARG A 54 -22.47 -17.44 8.12
N SER A 55 -22.72 -18.02 6.95
CA SER A 55 -21.71 -18.64 6.10
C SER A 55 -20.59 -17.66 5.69
N THR A 56 -20.93 -16.38 5.46
CA THR A 56 -20.00 -15.35 5.00
C THR A 56 -19.10 -14.78 6.10
N LEU A 57 -19.52 -14.87 7.37
CA LEU A 57 -18.76 -14.47 8.54
C LEU A 57 -17.74 -15.52 8.96
N LEU A 58 -18.03 -16.78 8.68
CA LEU A 58 -17.16 -17.91 9.01
C LEU A 58 -15.98 -18.06 8.05
N ILE A 59 -15.95 -17.32 6.93
CA ILE A 59 -14.81 -17.35 6.00
C ILE A 59 -13.63 -16.60 6.63
N PRO A 60 -12.50 -17.27 6.92
CA PRO A 60 -11.30 -16.64 7.43
C PRO A 60 -10.83 -15.50 6.50
N ARG A 61 -10.36 -14.39 7.07
CA ARG A 61 -9.92 -13.20 6.31
C ARG A 61 -8.84 -13.51 5.25
N SER A 62 -8.02 -14.54 5.51
CA SER A 62 -7.00 -15.06 4.58
C SER A 62 -7.58 -15.81 3.37
N GLN A 63 -8.79 -16.37 3.50
CA GLN A 63 -9.48 -17.07 2.42
C GLN A 63 -10.29 -16.11 1.56
N LYS A 64 -10.92 -15.06 2.13
CA LYS A 64 -11.59 -14.00 1.33
C LYS A 64 -10.65 -13.35 0.32
N THR A 65 -9.41 -13.07 0.72
CA THR A 65 -8.37 -12.52 -0.17
C THR A 65 -7.87 -13.52 -1.22
N LYS A 66 -7.96 -14.83 -0.99
CA LYS A 66 -7.63 -15.87 -1.97
C LYS A 66 -8.79 -16.13 -2.95
N ILE A 67 -10.04 -16.09 -2.49
CA ILE A 67 -11.24 -16.27 -3.33
C ILE A 67 -11.37 -15.14 -4.34
N ILE A 68 -11.15 -13.88 -3.93
CA ILE A 68 -11.14 -12.71 -4.82
C ILE A 68 -9.99 -12.77 -5.85
N LYS A 69 -8.86 -13.44 -5.50
CA LYS A 69 -7.72 -13.60 -6.41
C LYS A 69 -7.95 -14.73 -7.42
N LYS A 70 -8.63 -15.81 -7.04
CA LYS A 70 -8.95 -16.95 -7.92
C LYS A 70 -9.88 -16.59 -9.08
N THR A 71 -10.79 -15.65 -8.90
CA THR A 71 -11.70 -15.21 -9.98
C THR A 71 -11.01 -14.36 -11.06
N ASN A 72 -9.77 -13.90 -10.83
CA ASN A 72 -9.03 -12.99 -11.73
C ASN A 72 -7.75 -13.62 -12.33
N GLU A 73 -7.60 -14.95 -12.25
CA GLU A 73 -6.39 -15.66 -12.71
C GLU A 73 -6.09 -15.51 -14.22
N ASN A 74 -7.06 -15.07 -15.02
CA ASN A 74 -6.88 -14.86 -16.46
C ASN A 74 -6.47 -13.42 -16.85
N SER A 75 -6.37 -12.50 -15.90
CA SER A 75 -5.83 -11.17 -16.16
C SER A 75 -4.39 -11.10 -15.68
N LYS A 76 -3.42 -11.24 -16.60
CA LYS A 76 -2.02 -10.94 -16.31
C LYS A 76 -1.91 -9.43 -16.08
N VAL A 77 -2.12 -8.99 -14.85
CA VAL A 77 -1.92 -7.60 -14.46
C VAL A 77 -0.42 -7.37 -14.32
N ILE A 78 0.16 -6.70 -15.31
CA ILE A 78 1.57 -6.29 -15.24
C ILE A 78 1.74 -5.27 -14.11
N ARG A 79 2.82 -5.42 -13.34
CA ARG A 79 3.16 -4.46 -12.29
C ARG A 79 4.38 -3.67 -12.72
N VAL A 80 4.22 -2.35 -12.85
CA VAL A 80 5.33 -1.43 -13.08
C VAL A 80 5.87 -1.03 -11.71
N ILE A 81 7.17 -1.23 -11.49
CA ILE A 81 7.83 -0.94 -10.22
C ILE A 81 8.86 0.16 -10.48
N GLY A 82 8.61 1.35 -9.94
CA GLY A 82 9.54 2.48 -9.98
C GLY A 82 9.98 2.87 -8.57
N ASP A 83 10.87 3.85 -8.47
CA ASP A 83 11.19 4.51 -7.21
C ASP A 83 10.26 5.72 -7.02
N PHE A 84 9.93 6.04 -5.77
CA PHE A 84 9.05 7.15 -5.43
C PHE A 84 9.72 8.48 -5.76
N CYS A 85 9.00 9.31 -6.51
CA CYS A 85 9.42 10.64 -6.94
C CYS A 85 8.29 11.65 -6.70
N ALA A 86 8.58 12.95 -6.68
CA ALA A 86 7.54 13.97 -6.48
C ALA A 86 6.45 13.90 -7.58
N GLU A 87 6.87 13.61 -8.80
CA GLU A 87 6.08 13.53 -10.02
C GLU A 87 5.41 12.16 -10.21
N HIS A 88 5.42 11.28 -9.20
CA HIS A 88 4.90 9.91 -9.32
C HIS A 88 3.41 9.88 -9.73
N GLU A 89 2.62 10.85 -9.26
CA GLU A 89 1.20 10.93 -9.61
C GLU A 89 1.01 11.41 -11.06
N GLU A 90 1.87 12.31 -11.54
CA GLU A 90 1.87 12.76 -12.95
C GLU A 90 2.24 11.61 -13.88
N ILE A 91 3.29 10.86 -13.55
CA ILE A 91 3.72 9.67 -14.31
C ILE A 91 2.58 8.65 -14.38
N LYS A 92 1.90 8.41 -13.25
CA LYS A 92 0.76 7.50 -13.18
C LYS A 92 -0.42 8.01 -14.02
N GLN A 93 -0.70 9.31 -14.00
CA GLN A 93 -1.75 9.92 -14.84
C GLN A 93 -1.42 9.78 -16.33
N ILE A 94 -0.18 10.07 -16.74
CA ILE A 94 0.29 9.89 -18.13
C ILE A 94 0.11 8.44 -18.56
N LEU A 95 0.55 7.49 -17.74
CA LEU A 95 0.45 6.07 -18.07
C LEU A 95 -1.01 5.61 -18.23
N ASN A 96 -1.90 6.07 -17.34
CA ASN A 96 -3.33 5.77 -17.42
C ASN A 96 -3.99 6.43 -18.64
N LYS A 97 -3.64 7.69 -18.92
CA LYS A 97 -4.17 8.47 -20.05
C LYS A 97 -3.79 7.83 -21.37
N HIS A 98 -2.53 7.43 -21.53
CA HIS A 98 -1.97 6.92 -22.78
C HIS A 98 -2.00 5.39 -22.92
N TRP A 99 -2.60 4.67 -21.96
CA TRP A 99 -2.67 3.21 -22.00
C TRP A 99 -3.33 2.66 -23.26
N HIS A 100 -4.34 3.38 -23.78
CA HIS A 100 -5.07 2.99 -24.98
C HIS A 100 -4.17 2.86 -26.22
N ILE A 101 -3.04 3.59 -26.28
CA ILE A 101 -2.06 3.48 -27.38
C ILE A 101 -1.47 2.06 -27.43
N LEU A 102 -1.15 1.50 -26.25
CA LEU A 102 -0.61 0.13 -26.15
C LEU A 102 -1.68 -0.94 -26.36
N GLU A 103 -2.95 -0.60 -26.17
CA GLU A 103 -4.08 -1.50 -26.39
C GLU A 103 -4.46 -1.64 -27.88
N GLN A 104 -4.15 -0.63 -28.70
CA GLN A 104 -4.43 -0.64 -30.13
C GLN A 104 -3.60 -1.69 -30.90
N ASP A 105 -2.41 -2.04 -30.39
CA ASP A 105 -1.56 -3.05 -31.01
C ASP A 105 -1.95 -4.46 -30.51
N TYR A 106 -2.29 -5.34 -31.45
CA TYR A 106 -2.72 -6.71 -31.20
C TYR A 106 -1.65 -7.56 -30.49
N GLU A 107 -0.38 -7.42 -30.87
CA GLU A 107 0.72 -8.19 -30.30
C GLU A 107 1.01 -7.74 -28.86
N PHE A 108 1.03 -6.42 -28.62
CA PHE A 108 1.22 -5.87 -27.28
C PHE A 108 0.04 -6.15 -26.37
N LYS A 109 -1.20 -6.09 -26.86
CA LYS A 109 -2.40 -6.42 -26.08
C LYS A 109 -2.36 -7.85 -25.54
N LYS A 110 -1.89 -8.81 -26.36
CA LYS A 110 -1.74 -10.22 -25.97
C LYS A 110 -0.64 -10.42 -24.92
N LEU A 111 0.45 -9.67 -25.00
CA LEU A 111 1.59 -9.76 -24.08
C LEU A 111 1.33 -9.04 -22.75
N ILE A 112 0.74 -7.86 -22.80
CA ILE A 112 0.64 -6.92 -21.68
C ILE A 112 -0.63 -7.15 -20.85
N GLY A 113 -1.73 -7.55 -21.48
CA GLY A 113 -3.00 -7.78 -20.79
C GLY A 113 -3.67 -6.50 -20.32
N ALA A 114 -4.21 -6.52 -19.09
CA ALA A 114 -4.95 -5.40 -18.51
C ALA A 114 -4.04 -4.23 -18.11
N ARG A 115 -4.64 -3.08 -17.79
CA ARG A 115 -3.92 -1.90 -17.26
C ARG A 115 -2.97 -2.28 -16.14
N PRO A 116 -1.74 -1.76 -16.14
CA PRO A 116 -0.73 -2.23 -15.23
C PRO A 116 -0.94 -1.55 -13.88
N THR A 117 -0.57 -2.26 -12.81
CA THR A 117 -0.52 -1.65 -11.49
C THR A 117 0.82 -0.95 -11.33
N VAL A 118 0.82 0.37 -11.20
CA VAL A 118 2.03 1.14 -10.89
C VAL A 118 2.25 1.13 -9.38
N THR A 119 3.43 0.70 -8.96
CA THR A 119 3.85 0.72 -7.55
C THR A 119 5.22 1.38 -7.43
N PHE A 120 5.38 2.19 -6.40
CA PHE A 120 6.62 2.91 -6.14
C PHE A 120 7.30 2.35 -4.89
N ARG A 121 8.61 2.12 -4.98
CA ARG A 121 9.47 1.80 -3.85
C ARG A 121 9.85 3.10 -3.15
N GLN A 122 10.05 3.04 -1.84
CA GLN A 122 10.61 4.18 -1.14
C GLN A 122 11.98 4.52 -1.73
N SER A 123 12.24 5.81 -1.97
CA SER A 123 13.56 6.29 -2.37
C SER A 123 14.56 5.98 -1.26
N LYS A 124 15.83 5.77 -1.64
CA LYS A 124 16.89 5.49 -0.67
C LYS A 124 17.09 6.70 0.23
N ASN A 125 16.92 6.52 1.54
CA ASN A 125 17.17 7.57 2.51
C ASN A 125 18.67 7.72 2.76
N LEU A 126 19.06 8.82 3.41
CA LEU A 126 20.46 9.05 3.82
C LEU A 126 20.99 7.87 4.66
N ASN A 127 20.14 7.30 5.51
CA ASN A 127 20.46 6.08 6.25
C ASN A 127 20.79 4.91 5.32
N ASP A 128 19.98 4.64 4.30
CA ASP A 128 20.22 3.54 3.34
C ASP A 128 21.50 3.74 2.49
N GLN A 129 21.92 5.00 2.31
CA GLN A 129 23.16 5.37 1.61
C GLN A 129 24.39 5.26 2.51
N LEU A 130 24.27 5.62 3.78
CA LEU A 130 25.39 5.64 4.73
C LEU A 130 25.59 4.29 5.43
N THR A 131 24.52 3.55 5.69
CA THR A 131 24.58 2.18 6.22
C THR A 131 24.73 1.18 5.08
N HIS A 132 25.82 1.29 4.34
CA HIS A 132 26.30 0.14 3.58
C HIS A 132 26.97 -0.82 4.55
N SER A 133 26.46 -2.05 4.63
CA SER A 133 27.17 -3.07 5.38
C SER A 133 28.53 -3.29 4.72
N HIS A 134 29.62 -3.17 5.50
CA HIS A 134 30.94 -3.70 5.11
C HIS A 134 30.95 -5.22 5.00
N TYR A 135 29.79 -5.84 5.25
CA TYR A 135 29.54 -7.25 5.08
C TYR A 135 29.61 -7.62 3.59
N SER A 136 30.80 -7.98 3.13
CA SER A 136 30.96 -8.73 1.90
C SER A 136 30.28 -10.08 2.09
N ASN A 137 29.08 -10.26 1.53
CA ASN A 137 28.54 -11.60 1.38
C ASN A 137 29.59 -12.43 0.63
N ALA A 138 30.16 -13.45 1.29
CA ALA A 138 30.94 -14.45 0.57
C ALA A 138 30.11 -14.92 -0.62
N VAL A 139 30.71 -14.95 -1.81
CA VAL A 139 30.02 -15.28 -3.05
C VAL A 139 29.45 -16.70 -2.89
N LYS A 140 28.17 -16.80 -2.48
CA LYS A 140 27.50 -18.10 -2.38
C LYS A 140 27.51 -18.73 -3.77
N SER A 141 28.14 -19.88 -3.91
CA SER A 141 28.07 -20.70 -5.12
C SER A 141 26.61 -21.13 -5.28
N THR A 142 25.88 -20.44 -6.15
CA THR A 142 24.65 -20.98 -6.72
C THR A 142 25.03 -22.16 -7.61
N TRP A 143 24.15 -23.16 -7.77
CA TRP A 143 24.40 -24.32 -8.64
C TRP A 143 24.73 -23.93 -10.12
N LEU A 144 24.41 -22.69 -10.51
CA LEU A 144 25.02 -22.06 -11.69
C LEU A 144 26.43 -21.54 -11.36
N SER A 145 27.45 -22.26 -11.81
CA SER A 145 28.87 -21.96 -11.58
C SER A 145 29.40 -20.69 -12.26
N ASN A 146 28.65 -20.10 -13.20
CA ASN A 146 29.10 -18.94 -13.97
C ASN A 146 28.28 -17.69 -13.66
N LYS A 147 28.64 -17.00 -12.57
CA LYS A 147 28.14 -15.65 -12.29
C LYS A 147 28.88 -14.64 -13.15
N ILE A 148 28.35 -14.35 -14.34
CA ILE A 148 28.69 -13.11 -15.04
C ILE A 148 27.38 -12.46 -15.49
N LYS A 149 26.95 -11.42 -14.75
CA LYS A 149 25.91 -10.52 -15.22
C LYS A 149 26.54 -9.55 -16.22
N GLY A 150 26.34 -9.79 -17.51
CA GLY A 150 26.73 -8.90 -18.62
C GLY A 150 27.26 -9.64 -19.84
N CYS A 151 27.13 -9.04 -21.04
CA CYS A 151 27.79 -9.49 -22.27
C CYS A 151 29.26 -9.04 -22.27
N TYR A 152 30.12 -9.74 -21.54
CA TYR A 152 31.56 -9.59 -21.70
C TYR A 152 32.06 -10.53 -22.79
N LYS A 153 33.14 -10.14 -23.49
CA LYS A 153 33.78 -11.02 -24.48
C LYS A 153 34.22 -12.31 -23.79
N CYS A 154 33.50 -13.39 -24.04
CA CYS A 154 33.81 -14.73 -23.55
C CYS A 154 35.05 -15.33 -24.27
N GLY A 155 35.51 -14.73 -25.37
CA GLY A 155 36.68 -15.14 -26.15
C GLY A 155 36.44 -16.33 -27.08
N THR A 156 35.49 -17.20 -26.75
CA THR A 156 35.25 -18.49 -27.44
C THR A 156 33.88 -18.63 -28.10
N CYS A 157 33.02 -17.61 -28.02
CA CYS A 157 31.67 -17.64 -28.60
C CYS A 157 31.59 -16.85 -29.92
N LYS A 158 30.76 -17.34 -30.84
CA LYS A 158 30.55 -16.77 -32.19
C LYS A 158 30.15 -15.28 -32.20
N ALA A 159 29.59 -14.78 -31.09
CA ALA A 159 29.17 -13.38 -30.94
C ALA A 159 30.29 -12.42 -30.47
N CYS A 160 31.41 -12.92 -29.93
CA CYS A 160 32.49 -12.09 -29.38
C CYS A 160 33.21 -11.16 -30.37
N PRO A 161 33.42 -11.53 -31.64
CA PRO A 161 34.09 -10.66 -32.60
C PRO A 161 33.34 -9.33 -32.84
N TRP A 162 32.01 -9.36 -32.69
CA TRP A 162 31.12 -8.24 -33.01
C TRP A 162 30.87 -7.28 -31.84
N ILE A 163 31.34 -7.62 -30.63
CA ILE A 163 31.19 -6.77 -29.44
C ILE A 163 32.32 -5.73 -29.44
N LYS A 164 32.02 -4.46 -29.68
CA LYS A 164 32.97 -3.36 -29.45
C LYS A 164 32.89 -2.91 -27.99
N LYS A 165 34.05 -2.69 -27.35
CA LYS A 165 34.10 -2.11 -26.00
C LYS A 165 33.95 -0.61 -26.15
N THR A 166 32.90 -0.03 -25.57
CA THR A 166 32.70 1.41 -25.51
C THR A 166 32.58 1.82 -24.05
N VAL A 167 33.47 2.71 -23.60
CA VAL A 167 33.48 3.24 -22.21
C VAL A 167 32.59 4.49 -22.12
N THR A 168 32.27 5.09 -23.26
CA THR A 168 31.43 6.28 -23.42
C THR A 168 30.24 5.96 -24.32
N VAL A 169 29.05 6.40 -23.89
CA VAL A 169 27.83 6.32 -24.70
C VAL A 169 27.78 7.57 -25.57
N GLU A 170 28.15 7.45 -26.83
CA GLU A 170 27.98 8.53 -27.80
C GLU A 170 26.51 8.64 -28.21
N ARG A 171 25.99 9.87 -28.23
CA ARG A 171 24.65 10.16 -28.75
C ARG A 171 24.62 9.83 -30.24
N ILE A 172 23.62 9.06 -30.65
CA ILE A 172 23.31 8.85 -32.06
C ILE A 172 22.85 10.20 -32.64
N SER A 173 23.72 10.85 -33.40
CA SER A 173 23.32 11.92 -34.33
C SER A 173 22.44 11.28 -35.40
N ARG A 174 21.22 11.79 -35.59
CA ARG A 174 20.33 11.37 -36.67
C ARG A 174 21.06 11.49 -38.01
N ILE A 175 21.14 10.38 -38.73
CA ILE A 175 21.52 10.37 -40.14
C ILE A 175 20.29 10.84 -40.92
N MET A 176 20.52 11.85 -41.74
CA MET A 176 19.58 12.42 -42.71
C MET A 176 19.51 11.54 -43.96
#